data_AF-A0A5D0RT54-F1
#
_entry.id   AF-A0A5D0RT54-F1
#
_cell.length_a   1.000
_cell.length_b   1.000
_cell.length_c   1.000
_cell.angle_alpha   90.00
_cell.angle_beta   90.00
_cell.angle_gamma   90.00
#
_symmetry.space_group_name_H-M   'P 1'
#
loop_
_entity.id
_entity.type
_entity.pdbx_description
1 polymer ?
#
loop_
_entity_poly.entity_id
_entity_poly.type
_entity_poly.pdbx_seq_one_letter_code
_entity_poly.pdbx_strand_id
1 'polypeptide(L)'
;QDYIMHHILSVANKKKLFIQFHTGLLEGNRGILSNSNPEHLENLFSKYPDVKFDIFHTGYPYQNITAALAKMYPNVFIDMCWSHIISPFAARKALSDFLDAVPYNKIMGFGGDYAIVDAIYGHLKIARENIARVLSQKVEEDGGMSIDRAAEIAHRLLYDNPKEVLLEY
;
A
#
# COMPACT_ATOMS: atom_id res chain seq x y z
N GLN A 1 -0.11 3.08 25.27
CA GLN A 1 1.11 3.19 24.45
C GLN A 1 0.97 4.50 23.71
N ASP A 2 1.75 5.56 23.97
CA ASP A 2 1.52 6.78 23.16
C ASP A 2 2.61 7.85 23.16
N TYR A 3 3.37 8.02 24.25
CA TYR A 3 4.32 9.14 24.30
C TYR A 3 5.44 9.02 23.24
N ILE A 4 6.04 7.83 23.12
CA ILE A 4 7.15 7.59 22.18
C ILE A 4 6.67 7.71 20.73
N MET A 5 5.52 7.13 20.38
CA MET A 5 4.96 7.22 19.04
C MET A 5 4.68 8.68 18.67
N HIS A 6 4.04 9.44 19.55
CA HIS A 6 3.79 10.86 19.33
C HIS A 6 5.08 11.69 19.24
N HIS A 7 6.13 11.35 19.99
CA HIS A 7 7.43 12.00 19.89
C HIS A 7 8.08 11.75 18.53
N ILE A 8 8.11 10.48 18.08
CA ILE A 8 8.62 10.09 16.76
C ILE A 8 7.85 10.82 15.65
N LEU A 9 6.51 10.79 15.70
CA LEU A 9 5.67 11.43 14.70
C LEU A 9 5.78 12.95 14.69
N SER A 10 6.00 13.58 15.85
CA SER A 10 6.27 15.02 15.92
C SER A 10 7.55 15.40 15.17
N VAL A 11 8.62 14.60 15.32
CA VAL A 11 9.87 14.80 14.58
C VAL A 11 9.68 14.47 13.09
N ALA A 12 9.00 13.36 12.77
CA ALA A 12 8.72 12.95 11.41
C ALA A 12 7.90 14.00 10.66
N ASN A 13 6.91 14.63 11.31
CA ASN A 13 6.10 15.70 10.73
C ASN A 13 6.95 16.90 10.34
N LYS A 14 7.83 17.36 11.24
CA LYS A 14 8.77 18.47 10.94
C LYS A 14 9.69 18.17 9.77
N LYS A 15 10.04 16.89 9.60
CA LYS A 15 10.95 16.40 8.54
C LYS A 15 10.23 15.86 7.30
N LYS A 16 8.89 15.88 7.28
CA LYS A 16 8.05 15.37 6.19
C LYS A 16 8.36 13.92 5.79
N LEU A 17 8.62 13.08 6.78
CA LEU A 17 9.07 11.70 6.54
C LEU A 17 7.93 10.79 6.09
N PHE A 18 8.32 9.76 5.34
CA PHE A 18 7.51 8.61 5.03
C PHE A 18 7.68 7.56 6.14
N ILE A 19 6.60 7.26 6.87
CA ILE A 19 6.63 6.35 8.02
C ILE A 19 5.73 5.17 7.76
N GLN A 20 6.33 3.99 7.78
CA GLN A 20 5.66 2.72 7.58
C GLN A 20 5.05 2.19 8.87
N PHE A 21 3.80 1.72 8.75
CA PHE A 21 3.07 1.06 9.80
C PHE A 21 2.66 -0.34 9.33
N HIS A 22 3.14 -1.36 10.03
CA HIS A 22 2.71 -2.73 9.82
C HIS A 22 1.29 -2.89 10.35
N THR A 23 0.35 -3.17 9.45
CA THR A 23 -1.08 -3.32 9.76
C THR A 23 -1.61 -4.62 9.19
N GLY A 24 -2.71 -5.13 9.75
CA GLY A 24 -3.26 -6.42 9.38
C GLY A 24 -2.35 -7.58 9.76
N LEU A 25 -2.14 -8.50 8.83
CA LEU A 25 -1.28 -9.67 8.99
C LEU A 25 0.17 -9.23 9.29
N LEU A 26 0.75 -9.81 10.33
CA LEU A 26 2.13 -9.56 10.77
C LEU A 26 3.00 -10.79 10.47
N GLU A 27 4.31 -10.56 10.33
CA GLU A 27 5.30 -11.64 10.25
C GLU A 27 5.21 -12.58 11.46
N GLY A 28 5.52 -13.86 11.23
CA GLY A 28 5.48 -14.88 12.26
C GLY A 28 4.07 -15.42 12.54
N ASN A 29 3.93 -16.07 13.70
CA ASN A 29 2.69 -16.73 14.11
C ASN A 29 2.17 -16.15 15.43
N ARG A 30 0.85 -16.15 15.60
CA ARG A 30 0.14 -15.76 16.84
C ARG A 30 0.06 -14.26 17.13
N GLY A 31 0.23 -13.41 16.12
CA GLY A 31 -0.13 -12.00 16.21
C GLY A 31 -1.63 -11.82 16.50
N ILE A 32 -1.97 -10.86 17.35
CA ILE A 32 -3.37 -10.49 17.63
C ILE A 32 -3.85 -9.57 16.52
N LEU A 33 -4.60 -10.11 15.56
CA LEU A 33 -5.02 -9.39 14.35
C LEU A 33 -5.80 -8.09 14.65
N SER A 34 -6.65 -8.08 15.67
CA SER A 34 -7.46 -6.89 16.01
C SER A 34 -6.61 -5.69 16.47
N ASN A 35 -5.39 -5.94 16.93
CA ASN A 35 -4.47 -4.88 17.37
C ASN A 35 -3.79 -4.17 16.19
N SER A 36 -3.84 -4.75 15.00
CA SER A 36 -3.20 -4.22 13.80
C SER A 36 -4.21 -3.67 12.78
N ASN A 37 -5.47 -3.45 13.17
CA ASN A 37 -6.44 -2.75 12.33
C ASN A 37 -5.95 -1.32 12.03
N PRO A 38 -5.81 -0.91 10.75
CA PRO A 38 -5.33 0.42 10.38
C PRO A 38 -6.22 1.58 10.87
N GLU A 39 -7.49 1.35 11.24
CA GLU A 39 -8.37 2.38 11.83
C GLU A 39 -7.80 2.97 13.13
N HIS A 40 -7.01 2.19 13.89
CA HIS A 40 -6.39 2.67 15.12
C HIS A 40 -5.39 3.83 14.88
N LEU A 41 -4.98 4.05 13.62
CA LEU A 41 -4.08 5.14 13.24
C LEU A 41 -4.81 6.42 12.79
N GLU A 42 -6.14 6.39 12.66
CA GLU A 42 -6.91 7.49 12.05
C GLU A 42 -6.67 8.84 12.72
N ASN A 43 -6.61 8.86 14.05
CA ASN A 43 -6.34 10.07 14.83
C ASN A 43 -4.95 10.67 14.55
N LEU A 44 -3.98 9.86 14.11
CA LEU A 44 -2.62 10.29 13.81
C LEU A 44 -2.53 11.00 12.46
N PHE A 45 -3.32 10.58 11.47
CA PHE A 45 -3.27 11.14 10.11
C PHE A 45 -3.56 12.65 10.10
N SER A 46 -4.59 13.06 10.85
CA SER A 46 -4.96 14.48 10.99
C SER A 46 -4.02 15.25 11.90
N LYS A 47 -3.47 14.59 12.93
CA LYS A 47 -2.58 15.23 13.91
C LYS A 47 -1.18 15.51 13.34
N TYR A 48 -0.75 14.71 12.37
CA TYR A 48 0.57 14.81 11.73
C TYR A 48 0.43 14.88 10.21
N PRO A 49 -0.14 15.98 9.68
CA PRO A 49 -0.51 16.08 8.26
C PRO A 49 0.69 16.05 7.30
N ASP A 50 1.89 16.39 7.78
CA ASP A 50 3.11 16.38 6.96
C ASP A 50 3.83 15.01 6.99
N VAL A 51 3.42 14.08 7.85
CA VAL A 51 3.89 12.69 7.79
C VAL A 51 3.14 12.00 6.67
N LYS A 52 3.87 11.34 5.76
CA LYS A 52 3.29 10.40 4.81
C LYS A 52 3.21 9.03 5.50
N PHE A 53 2.00 8.55 5.74
CA PHE A 53 1.73 7.28 6.41
C PHE A 53 1.64 6.17 5.40
N ASP A 54 2.49 5.15 5.54
CA ASP A 54 2.49 3.97 4.71
C ASP A 54 1.77 2.82 5.41
N ILE A 55 0.62 2.43 4.86
CA ILE A 55 -0.18 1.30 5.34
C ILE A 55 0.32 0.03 4.68
N PHE A 56 1.17 -0.68 5.41
CA PHE A 56 1.87 -1.85 4.92
C PHE A 56 0.96 -3.08 4.81
N HIS A 57 1.34 -4.03 3.95
CA HIS A 57 0.61 -5.27 3.67
C HIS A 57 -0.86 -5.09 3.23
N THR A 58 -1.21 -3.93 2.66
CA THR A 58 -2.60 -3.49 2.38
C THR A 58 -3.52 -3.48 3.60
N GLY A 59 -2.97 -3.65 4.81
CA GLY A 59 -3.74 -3.93 6.01
C GLY A 59 -4.48 -5.27 6.00
N TYR A 60 -4.09 -6.29 5.21
CA TYR A 60 -4.82 -7.56 5.08
C TYR A 60 -5.28 -8.14 6.44
N PRO A 61 -6.57 -8.45 6.67
CA PRO A 61 -7.69 -8.48 5.73
C PRO A 61 -8.57 -7.21 5.75
N TYR A 62 -8.03 -6.07 6.17
CA TYR A 62 -8.71 -4.77 6.30
C TYR A 62 -8.60 -3.90 5.03
N GLN A 63 -8.48 -4.48 3.83
CA GLN A 63 -8.16 -3.71 2.62
C GLN A 63 -9.19 -2.62 2.31
N ASN A 64 -10.49 -2.90 2.51
CA ASN A 64 -11.55 -1.90 2.28
C ASN A 64 -11.43 -0.70 3.22
N ILE A 65 -10.99 -0.91 4.45
CA ILE A 65 -10.69 0.16 5.41
C ILE A 65 -9.46 0.94 4.93
N THR A 66 -8.39 0.25 4.52
CA THR A 66 -7.19 0.88 3.96
C THR A 66 -7.53 1.78 2.76
N ALA A 67 -8.43 1.34 1.86
CA ALA A 67 -8.93 2.14 0.74
C ALA A 67 -9.64 3.42 1.22
N ALA A 68 -10.55 3.29 2.19
CA ALA A 68 -11.29 4.41 2.75
C ALA A 68 -10.37 5.44 3.40
N LEU A 69 -9.41 4.99 4.23
CA LEU A 69 -8.43 5.86 4.88
C LEU A 69 -7.55 6.58 3.85
N ALA A 70 -7.04 5.86 2.85
CA ALA A 70 -6.24 6.45 1.78
C ALA A 70 -7.07 7.43 0.90
N LYS A 71 -8.37 7.24 0.77
CA LYS A 71 -9.26 8.19 0.07
C LYS A 71 -9.52 9.44 0.91
N MET A 72 -9.76 9.29 2.21
CA MET A 72 -10.11 10.37 3.13
C MET A 72 -8.92 11.28 3.46
N TYR A 73 -7.72 10.71 3.60
CA TYR A 73 -6.55 11.43 4.10
C TYR A 73 -5.48 11.56 3.01
N PRO A 74 -5.08 12.79 2.62
CA PRO A 74 -4.13 13.00 1.53
C PRO A 74 -2.75 12.39 1.80
N ASN A 75 -2.38 12.27 3.07
CA ASN A 75 -1.08 11.78 3.55
C ASN A 75 -1.04 10.28 3.85
N VAL A 76 -2.08 9.50 3.53
CA VAL A 76 -2.12 8.04 3.74
C VAL A 76 -1.91 7.30 2.43
N PHE A 77 -0.89 6.45 2.35
CA PHE A 77 -0.46 5.68 1.18
C PHE A 77 -0.68 4.18 1.40
N ILE A 78 -0.87 3.45 0.30
CA ILE A 78 -1.10 2.00 0.32
C ILE A 78 0.14 1.30 -0.19
N ASP A 79 0.72 0.38 0.60
CA ASP A 79 1.79 -0.50 0.17
C ASP A 79 1.30 -1.95 0.06
N MET A 80 1.47 -2.51 -1.13
CA MET A 80 1.11 -3.89 -1.48
C MET A 80 2.18 -4.92 -1.11
N CYS A 81 3.11 -4.59 -0.23
CA CYS A 81 4.10 -5.50 0.31
C CYS A 81 3.47 -6.81 0.76
N TRP A 82 4.07 -7.95 0.37
CA TRP A 82 3.54 -9.31 0.56
C TRP A 82 2.15 -9.63 0.01
N SER A 83 1.37 -8.65 -0.46
CA SER A 83 -0.05 -8.86 -0.73
C SER A 83 -0.27 -9.97 -1.75
N HIS A 84 0.57 -9.99 -2.78
CA HIS A 84 0.50 -10.98 -3.85
C HIS A 84 0.90 -12.39 -3.44
N ILE A 85 1.69 -12.56 -2.36
CA ILE A 85 2.06 -13.88 -1.81
C ILE A 85 1.13 -14.33 -0.67
N ILE A 86 0.57 -13.39 0.09
CA ILE A 86 -0.44 -13.67 1.12
C ILE A 86 -1.66 -14.32 0.47
N SER A 87 -2.20 -13.66 -0.57
CA SER A 87 -3.28 -14.20 -1.37
C SER A 87 -3.32 -13.50 -2.73
N PRO A 88 -2.90 -14.18 -3.82
CA PRO A 88 -3.02 -13.62 -5.16
C PRO A 88 -4.44 -13.16 -5.51
N PHE A 89 -5.46 -13.88 -5.03
CA PHE A 89 -6.86 -13.51 -5.22
C PHE A 89 -7.22 -12.22 -4.48
N ALA A 90 -6.91 -12.14 -3.17
CA ALA A 90 -7.23 -10.96 -2.38
C ALA A 90 -6.45 -9.73 -2.88
N ALA A 91 -5.19 -9.91 -3.30
CA ALA A 91 -4.38 -8.84 -3.87
C ALA A 91 -4.99 -8.27 -5.15
N ARG A 92 -5.48 -9.12 -6.07
CA ARG A 92 -6.17 -8.65 -7.29
C ARG A 92 -7.46 -7.92 -6.96
N LYS A 93 -8.28 -8.48 -6.06
CA LYS A 93 -9.52 -7.83 -5.62
C LYS A 93 -9.25 -6.47 -4.98
N ALA A 94 -8.27 -6.40 -4.07
CA ALA A 94 -7.89 -5.17 -3.39
C ALA A 94 -7.35 -4.12 -4.38
N LEU A 95 -6.45 -4.50 -5.28
CA LEU A 95 -5.93 -3.57 -6.29
C LEU A 95 -7.02 -3.03 -7.22
N SER A 96 -7.97 -3.87 -7.63
CA SER A 96 -9.09 -3.42 -8.45
C SER A 96 -9.89 -2.33 -7.72
N ASP A 97 -10.24 -2.58 -6.46
CA ASP A 97 -10.98 -1.65 -5.59
C ASP A 97 -10.18 -0.37 -5.32
N PHE A 98 -8.87 -0.48 -5.06
CA PHE A 98 -8.00 0.68 -4.84
C PHE A 98 -7.89 1.58 -6.07
N LEU A 99 -7.79 1.00 -7.26
CA LEU A 99 -7.71 1.78 -8.51
C LEU A 99 -9.01 2.53 -8.81
N ASP A 100 -10.15 2.07 -8.29
CA ASP A 100 -11.44 2.76 -8.42
C ASP A 100 -11.63 3.82 -7.33
N ALA A 101 -11.20 3.54 -6.10
CA ALA A 101 -11.45 4.40 -4.95
C ALA A 101 -10.38 5.50 -4.79
N VAL A 102 -9.11 5.17 -4.99
CA VAL A 102 -7.95 5.95 -4.54
C VAL A 102 -7.13 6.42 -5.75
N PRO A 103 -6.63 7.67 -5.76
CA PRO A 103 -5.65 8.11 -6.75
C PRO A 103 -4.46 7.14 -6.81
N TYR A 104 -4.19 6.54 -7.98
CA TYR A 104 -3.19 5.49 -8.11
C TYR A 104 -1.77 5.96 -7.77
N ASN A 105 -1.49 7.27 -7.73
CA ASN A 105 -0.21 7.82 -7.28
C ASN A 105 0.05 7.58 -5.78
N LYS A 106 -0.95 7.10 -5.04
CA LYS A 106 -0.84 6.74 -3.62
C LYS A 106 -0.66 5.24 -3.37
N ILE A 107 -0.53 4.45 -4.44
CA ILE A 107 -0.46 2.99 -4.37
C ILE A 107 0.94 2.54 -4.79
N MET A 108 1.65 1.83 -3.92
CA MET A 108 2.86 1.10 -4.26
C MET A 108 2.48 -0.35 -4.48
N GLY A 109 2.67 -0.83 -5.70
CA GLY A 109 2.15 -2.11 -6.16
C GLY A 109 2.96 -3.33 -5.71
N PHE A 110 4.09 -3.16 -5.03
CA PHE A 110 4.93 -4.27 -4.62
C PHE A 110 5.90 -3.90 -3.49
N GLY A 111 6.11 -4.85 -2.59
CA GLY A 111 7.16 -4.86 -1.58
C GLY A 111 7.56 -6.30 -1.23
N GLY A 112 8.86 -6.55 -1.13
CA GLY A 112 9.41 -7.89 -0.91
C GLY A 112 9.36 -8.32 0.55
N ASP A 113 9.89 -7.49 1.46
CA ASP A 113 10.04 -7.79 2.89
C ASP A 113 10.57 -9.21 3.15
N TYR A 114 11.74 -9.51 2.55
CA TYR A 114 12.40 -10.82 2.66
C TYR A 114 13.85 -10.66 3.10
N ALA A 115 14.32 -11.61 3.92
CA ALA A 115 15.74 -11.79 4.19
C ALA A 115 16.48 -12.58 3.09
N ILE A 116 15.76 -13.12 2.10
CA ILE A 116 16.29 -13.98 1.04
C ILE A 116 16.05 -13.32 -0.33
N VAL A 117 17.12 -13.05 -1.06
CA VAL A 117 17.07 -12.31 -2.33
C VAL A 117 16.29 -13.05 -3.43
N ASP A 118 16.39 -14.37 -3.51
CA ASP A 118 15.71 -15.17 -4.54
C ASP A 118 14.18 -15.11 -4.41
N ALA A 119 13.68 -14.99 -3.16
CA ALA A 119 12.25 -14.85 -2.90
C ALA A 119 11.69 -13.53 -3.47
N ILE A 120 12.50 -12.47 -3.52
CA ILE A 120 12.10 -11.17 -4.07
C ILE A 120 11.74 -11.31 -5.55
N TYR A 121 12.58 -11.99 -6.34
CA TYR A 121 12.35 -12.15 -7.78
C TYR A 121 11.08 -12.98 -8.04
N GLY A 122 10.91 -14.10 -7.34
CA GLY A 122 9.73 -14.94 -7.46
C GLY A 122 8.44 -14.18 -7.14
N HIS A 123 8.43 -13.45 -6.02
CA HIS A 123 7.28 -12.65 -5.61
C HIS A 123 7.00 -11.50 -6.59
N LEU A 124 8.04 -10.79 -7.09
CA LEU A 124 7.86 -9.72 -8.07
C LEU A 124 7.20 -10.23 -9.37
N LYS A 125 7.54 -11.45 -9.81
CA LYS A 125 6.89 -12.06 -10.97
C LYS A 125 5.38 -12.26 -10.72
N ILE A 126 5.01 -12.79 -9.56
CA ILE A 126 3.61 -12.96 -9.16
C ILE A 126 2.88 -11.61 -9.09
N ALA A 127 3.54 -10.58 -8.55
CA ALA A 127 2.99 -9.23 -8.45
C ALA A 127 2.69 -8.65 -9.84
N ARG A 128 3.66 -8.71 -10.77
CA ARG A 128 3.50 -8.25 -12.15
C ARG A 128 2.35 -8.97 -12.87
N GLU A 129 2.24 -10.29 -12.71
CA GLU A 129 1.15 -11.07 -13.30
C GLU A 129 -0.22 -10.68 -12.72
N ASN A 130 -0.32 -10.48 -11.41
CA ASN A 130 -1.56 -10.05 -10.77
C ASN A 130 -1.97 -8.63 -11.19
N ILE A 131 -1.03 -7.68 -11.22
CA ILE A 131 -1.27 -6.30 -11.66
C ILE A 131 -1.73 -6.29 -13.12
N ALA A 132 -1.05 -7.03 -13.99
CA ALA A 132 -1.43 -7.13 -15.41
C ALA A 132 -2.85 -7.68 -15.60
N ARG A 133 -3.25 -8.70 -14.82
CA ARG A 133 -4.61 -9.25 -14.86
C ARG A 133 -5.68 -8.21 -14.48
N VAL A 134 -5.47 -7.49 -13.38
CA VAL A 134 -6.42 -6.45 -12.93
C VAL A 134 -6.54 -5.34 -13.97
N LEU A 135 -5.41 -4.89 -14.53
CA LEU A 135 -5.41 -3.84 -15.54
C LEU A 135 -6.03 -4.30 -16.86
N SER A 136 -5.82 -5.56 -17.28
CA SER A 136 -6.49 -6.13 -18.46
C SER A 136 -8.00 -6.12 -18.30
N GLN A 137 -8.50 -6.52 -17.12
CA GLN A 137 -9.93 -6.49 -16.81
C GLN A 137 -10.48 -5.06 -16.91
N LYS A 138 -9.78 -4.06 -16.36
CA LYS A 138 -10.20 -2.65 -16.45
C LYS A 138 -10.18 -2.09 -17.87
N VAL A 139 -9.31 -2.60 -18.75
CA VAL A 139 -9.31 -2.24 -20.18
C VAL A 139 -10.51 -2.89 -20.90
N GLU A 140 -10.80 -4.16 -20.61
CA GLU A 140 -11.82 -4.95 -21.29
C GLU A 140 -13.25 -4.63 -20.84
N GLU A 141 -13.48 -4.52 -19.53
CA GLU A 141 -14.82 -4.45 -18.93
C GLU A 141 -15.34 -3.02 -18.81
N ASP A 142 -14.49 -2.06 -18.44
CA ASP A 142 -14.93 -0.71 -18.08
C ASP A 142 -14.95 0.27 -19.26
N GLY A 143 -14.28 -0.03 -20.37
CA GLY A 143 -14.12 0.86 -21.55
C GLY A 143 -13.48 2.23 -21.25
N GLY A 144 -13.20 2.53 -19.98
CA GLY A 144 -12.68 3.80 -19.48
C GLY A 144 -11.16 3.85 -19.38
N MET A 145 -10.45 2.75 -19.64
CA MET A 145 -8.99 2.67 -19.59
C MET A 145 -8.43 2.15 -20.91
N SER A 146 -7.54 2.92 -21.55
CA SER A 146 -6.79 2.45 -22.71
C SER A 146 -5.63 1.55 -22.28
N ILE A 147 -5.10 0.75 -23.22
CA ILE A 147 -3.90 -0.07 -23.00
C ILE A 147 -2.70 0.81 -22.60
N ASP A 148 -2.53 1.97 -23.25
CA ASP A 148 -1.44 2.90 -22.91
C ASP A 148 -1.58 3.41 -21.48
N ARG A 149 -2.81 3.72 -21.05
CA ARG A 149 -3.08 4.15 -19.68
C ARG A 149 -2.84 3.03 -18.68
N ALA A 150 -3.22 1.80 -19.00
CA ALA A 150 -2.93 0.63 -18.18
C ALA A 150 -1.41 0.41 -18.03
N ALA A 151 -0.64 0.53 -19.12
CA ALA A 151 0.81 0.41 -19.09
C ALA A 151 1.47 1.50 -18.24
N GLU A 152 0.98 2.75 -18.34
CA GLU A 152 1.43 3.87 -17.48
C GLU A 152 1.15 3.58 -16.00
N ILE A 153 -0.08 3.15 -15.66
CA ILE A 153 -0.43 2.82 -14.27
C ILE A 153 0.46 1.67 -13.76
N ALA A 154 0.67 0.62 -14.55
CA ALA A 154 1.55 -0.48 -14.17
C ALA A 154 2.99 0.00 -13.87
N HIS A 155 3.52 0.90 -14.70
CA HIS A 155 4.83 1.49 -14.48
C HIS A 155 4.86 2.30 -13.19
N ARG A 156 3.84 3.14 -12.94
CA ARG A 156 3.76 3.96 -11.74
C ARG A 156 3.65 3.13 -10.47
N LEU A 157 2.80 2.10 -10.46
CA LEU A 157 2.64 1.19 -9.32
C LEU A 157 3.96 0.52 -8.94
N LEU A 158 4.77 0.12 -9.92
CA LEU A 158 5.98 -0.68 -9.70
C LEU A 158 7.27 0.15 -9.61
N TYR A 159 7.27 1.40 -10.04
CA TYR A 159 8.49 2.19 -10.19
C TYR A 159 8.33 3.65 -9.76
N ASP A 160 7.53 4.46 -10.45
CA ASP A 160 7.51 5.91 -10.18
C ASP A 160 6.96 6.23 -8.78
N ASN A 161 5.83 5.65 -8.39
CA ASN A 161 5.24 5.91 -7.08
C ASN A 161 6.21 5.56 -5.93
N PRO A 162 6.78 4.33 -5.84
CA PRO A 162 7.74 4.03 -4.79
C PRO A 162 9.01 4.88 -4.86
N LYS A 163 9.49 5.25 -6.06
CA LYS A 163 10.64 6.15 -6.21
C LYS A 163 10.34 7.55 -5.66
N GLU A 164 9.24 8.16 -6.07
CA GLU A 164 8.81 9.51 -5.65
C GLU A 164 8.62 9.60 -4.13
N VAL A 165 8.10 8.54 -3.48
CA VAL A 165 7.83 8.58 -2.04
C VAL A 165 8.99 8.12 -1.16
N LEU A 166 9.86 7.22 -1.64
CA LEU A 166 10.94 6.63 -0.83
C LEU A 166 12.32 7.23 -1.09
N LEU A 167 12.57 7.83 -2.27
CA LEU A 167 13.91 8.24 -2.69
C LEU A 167 14.04 9.74 -2.96
N GLU A 168 12.94 10.46 -3.16
CA GLU A 168 12.95 11.89 -3.45
C GLU A 168 12.58 12.68 -2.17
N TYR A 169 13.61 13.26 -1.52
CA TYR A 169 13.52 14.11 -0.31
C TYR A 169 14.02 15.52 -0.57
#